data_AF-A0A9P6BAD5-F1
#
_entry.id   AF-A0A9P6BAD5-F1
#
_cell.length_a   1.000
_cell.length_b   1.000
_cell.length_c   1.000
_cell.angle_alpha   90.00
_cell.angle_beta   90.00
_cell.angle_gamma   90.00
#
_symmetry.space_group_name_H-M   'P 1'
#
loop_
_entity.id
_entity.type
_entity.pdbx_description
1 polymer ?
#
loop_
_entity_poly.entity_id
_entity_poly.type
_entity_poly.pdbx_seq_one_letter_code
_entity_poly.pdbx_strand_id
1 'polypeptide(L)'
;RPETPDASSQQGWRNASAPLLDSDGDIGEKFEAALWHIFSKYATFDNRSQSNGGDASLRQRGRSGYLTGEGLDAFAIETNGSPLPDEAKEELQRTLDVNADGFLTFNGFLDLYQSQTENDEEETWRDLTTHGFDRNLDLVSSRSQAVD
;
A
#
# COMPACT_ATOMS: atom_id res chain seq x y z
N ARG A 1 -26.03 -37.92 30.14
CA ARG A 1 -25.59 -36.54 30.41
C ARG A 1 -24.82 -36.11 29.18
N PRO A 2 -25.49 -35.51 28.18
CA PRO A 2 -24.84 -35.18 26.92
C PRO A 2 -23.94 -33.97 27.11
N GLU A 3 -22.90 -33.98 26.32
CA GLU A 3 -21.70 -33.17 26.37
C GLU A 3 -22.06 -31.71 26.07
N THR A 4 -21.56 -30.81 26.91
CA THR A 4 -21.64 -29.36 26.70
C THR A 4 -20.97 -29.03 25.36
N PRO A 5 -21.62 -28.25 24.47
CA PRO A 5 -20.93 -27.71 23.31
C PRO A 5 -19.79 -26.83 23.83
N ASP A 6 -18.58 -27.14 23.40
CA ASP A 6 -17.40 -26.32 23.64
C ASP A 6 -17.61 -24.97 22.94
N ALA A 7 -18.12 -24.00 23.71
CA ALA A 7 -18.24 -22.61 23.30
C ALA A 7 -16.88 -21.90 23.39
N SER A 8 -15.80 -22.56 22.96
CA SER A 8 -14.49 -21.94 22.80
C SER A 8 -14.33 -21.43 21.36
N SER A 9 -15.29 -20.66 20.87
CA SER A 9 -15.16 -19.88 19.62
C SER A 9 -15.36 -18.38 19.86
N GLN A 10 -15.14 -17.92 21.09
CA GLN A 10 -15.16 -16.50 21.45
C GLN A 10 -13.78 -15.90 21.75
N GLN A 11 -12.69 -16.60 21.40
CA GLN A 11 -11.33 -16.06 21.47
C GLN A 11 -10.92 -15.49 20.12
N GLY A 12 -11.36 -14.26 19.83
CA GLY A 12 -10.94 -13.50 18.65
C GLY A 12 -11.12 -11.98 18.75
N TRP A 13 -11.74 -11.47 19.82
CA TRP A 13 -11.84 -10.03 20.07
C TRP A 13 -10.57 -9.48 20.71
N ARG A 14 -9.46 -9.52 19.97
CA ARG A 14 -8.26 -8.72 20.29
C ARG A 14 -7.94 -7.88 19.06
N ASN A 15 -8.49 -6.68 18.99
CA ASN A 15 -8.09 -5.63 18.04
C ASN A 15 -7.90 -6.16 16.61
N ALA A 16 -8.98 -6.62 15.97
CA ALA A 16 -8.90 -7.03 14.57
C ALA A 16 -8.49 -5.82 13.73
N SER A 17 -7.27 -5.81 13.20
CA SER A 17 -6.84 -4.81 12.24
C SER A 17 -7.77 -4.88 11.01
N ALA A 18 -7.98 -3.77 10.32
CA ALA A 18 -8.78 -3.73 9.11
C ALA A 18 -8.21 -4.73 8.09
N PRO A 19 -9.04 -5.55 7.43
CA PRO A 19 -8.54 -6.53 6.47
C PRO A 19 -7.77 -5.81 5.36
N LEU A 20 -6.51 -6.20 5.16
CA LEU A 20 -5.67 -5.67 4.09
C LEU A 20 -6.09 -6.27 2.74
N LEU A 21 -6.30 -7.59 2.73
CA LEU A 21 -6.84 -8.33 1.59
C LEU A 21 -8.30 -8.72 1.84
N ASP A 22 -9.10 -8.78 0.77
CA ASP A 22 -10.46 -9.31 0.80
C ASP A 22 -10.46 -10.84 0.81
N SER A 23 -11.65 -11.45 0.84
CA SER A 23 -11.85 -12.90 0.91
C SER A 23 -11.29 -13.66 -0.31
N ASP A 24 -11.02 -12.95 -1.41
CA ASP A 24 -10.40 -13.49 -2.63
C ASP A 24 -8.87 -13.34 -2.66
N GLY A 25 -8.28 -12.62 -1.71
CA GLY A 25 -6.85 -12.26 -1.72
C GLY A 25 -6.53 -10.95 -2.47
N ASP A 26 -7.54 -10.26 -2.98
CA ASP A 26 -7.40 -8.93 -3.59
C ASP A 26 -7.21 -7.82 -2.55
N ILE A 27 -6.53 -6.73 -2.94
CA ILE A 27 -6.38 -5.54 -2.09
C ILE A 27 -7.76 -4.96 -1.73
N GLY A 28 -8.04 -4.82 -0.44
CA GLY A 28 -9.29 -4.22 0.03
C GLY A 28 -9.39 -2.72 -0.28
N GLU A 29 -10.59 -2.20 -0.51
CA GLU A 29 -10.82 -0.79 -0.89
C GLU A 29 -10.15 0.23 0.05
N LYS A 30 -10.18 -0.04 1.36
CA LYS A 30 -9.54 0.83 2.36
C LYS A 30 -8.02 0.77 2.26
N PHE A 31 -7.47 -0.42 2.05
CA PHE A 31 -6.03 -0.60 1.95
C PHE A 31 -5.51 0.03 0.66
N GLU A 32 -6.23 -0.15 -0.45
CA GLU A 32 -5.98 0.53 -1.71
C GLU A 32 -5.96 2.06 -1.56
N ALA A 33 -6.90 2.64 -0.80
CA ALA A 33 -6.93 4.07 -0.51
C ALA A 33 -5.73 4.54 0.33
N ALA A 34 -5.31 3.74 1.32
CA ALA A 34 -4.11 4.00 2.12
C ALA A 34 -2.84 3.94 1.26
N LEU A 35 -2.71 2.89 0.44
CA LEU A 35 -1.60 2.74 -0.51
C LEU A 35 -1.56 3.87 -1.51
N TRP A 36 -2.70 4.35 -1.99
CA TRP A 36 -2.75 5.54 -2.85
C TRP A 36 -2.18 6.78 -2.17
N HIS A 37 -2.47 6.98 -0.89
CA HIS A 37 -1.93 8.09 -0.13
C HIS A 37 -0.41 8.01 0.00
N ILE A 38 0.11 6.81 0.33
CA ILE A 38 1.55 6.54 0.43
C ILE A 38 2.22 6.74 -0.93
N PHE A 39 1.70 6.08 -1.96
CA PHE A 39 2.19 6.18 -3.33
C PHE A 39 2.25 7.65 -3.79
N SER A 40 1.18 8.42 -3.57
CA SER A 40 1.09 9.82 -3.98
C SER A 40 2.13 10.73 -3.32
N LYS A 41 2.70 10.32 -2.17
CA LYS A 41 3.77 11.06 -1.49
C LYS A 41 5.10 11.01 -2.27
N TYR A 42 5.36 9.90 -2.96
CA TYR A 42 6.61 9.65 -3.69
C TYR A 42 6.44 9.67 -5.21
N ALA A 43 5.21 9.49 -5.69
CA ALA A 43 4.90 9.42 -7.10
C ALA A 43 5.11 10.76 -7.79
N THR A 44 5.59 10.66 -9.03
CA THR A 44 5.59 11.77 -9.96
C THR A 44 4.29 11.76 -10.75
N PHE A 45 3.66 12.93 -10.83
CA PHE A 45 2.47 13.16 -11.62
C PHE A 45 2.82 13.99 -12.83
N ASP A 46 2.45 13.53 -14.02
CA ASP A 46 2.66 14.33 -15.23
C ASP A 46 1.71 15.54 -15.20
N ASN A 47 2.29 16.72 -15.00
CA ASN A 47 1.54 17.97 -14.92
C ASN A 47 0.96 18.42 -16.29
N ARG A 48 1.18 17.67 -17.39
CA ARG A 48 0.69 18.06 -18.73
C ARG A 48 -0.77 17.70 -18.99
N SER A 49 -1.44 16.98 -18.08
CA SER A 49 -2.86 16.62 -18.22
C SER A 49 -3.85 17.72 -17.79
N GLN A 50 -3.43 18.99 -17.69
CA GLN A 50 -4.32 20.14 -17.62
C GLN A 50 -4.71 20.71 -19.01
N SER A 51 -4.47 19.95 -20.09
CA SER A 51 -4.84 20.37 -21.45
C SER A 51 -5.83 19.39 -22.08
N ASN A 52 -7.12 19.75 -21.98
CA ASN A 52 -8.23 19.41 -22.89
C ASN A 52 -8.29 18.02 -23.56
N GLY A 53 -9.32 17.26 -23.17
CA GLY A 53 -10.16 16.50 -24.10
C GLY A 53 -9.65 15.14 -24.57
N GLY A 54 -10.37 14.07 -24.24
CA GLY A 54 -10.23 12.78 -24.90
C GLY A 54 -10.88 11.67 -24.11
N ASP A 55 -11.93 11.08 -24.62
CA ASP A 55 -12.64 9.91 -24.10
C ASP A 55 -11.70 8.68 -24.10
N ALA A 56 -11.16 8.33 -22.93
CA ALA A 56 -10.55 7.01 -22.65
C ALA A 56 -10.42 6.84 -21.13
N SER A 57 -11.27 5.99 -20.57
CA SER A 57 -11.15 5.40 -19.23
C SER A 57 -11.06 6.38 -18.03
N LEU A 58 -12.20 6.99 -17.67
CA LEU A 58 -12.38 7.70 -16.40
C LEU A 58 -12.00 6.87 -15.15
N ARG A 59 -11.95 5.54 -15.25
CA ARG A 59 -11.47 4.64 -14.18
C ARG A 59 -9.94 4.56 -14.08
N GLN A 60 -9.19 4.83 -15.16
CA GLN A 60 -7.72 4.92 -15.16
C GLN A 60 -7.22 6.35 -14.87
N ARG A 61 -8.08 7.37 -15.08
CA ARG A 61 -7.75 8.79 -14.85
C ARG A 61 -7.66 9.20 -13.38
N GLY A 62 -8.14 8.40 -12.44
CA GLY A 62 -8.09 8.76 -11.02
C GLY A 62 -6.69 8.69 -10.42
N ARG A 63 -5.78 7.90 -11.03
CA ARG A 63 -4.49 7.54 -10.43
C ARG A 63 -3.34 7.48 -11.43
N SER A 64 -3.20 8.51 -12.25
CA SER A 64 -2.09 8.63 -13.21
C SER A 64 -0.83 9.19 -12.54
N GLY A 65 -0.13 8.36 -11.78
CA GLY A 65 1.18 8.65 -11.21
C GLY A 65 2.12 7.47 -11.40
N TYR A 66 3.43 7.73 -11.35
CA TYR A 66 4.46 6.70 -11.44
C TYR A 66 5.61 7.00 -10.49
N LEU A 67 6.23 5.96 -9.93
CA LEU A 67 7.41 6.05 -9.09
C LEU A 67 8.66 5.89 -9.95
N THR A 68 9.45 6.95 -10.00
CA THR A 68 10.81 6.90 -10.55
C THR A 68 11.73 6.12 -9.61
N GLY A 69 12.94 5.77 -10.05
CA GLY A 69 13.94 5.14 -9.19
C GLY A 69 14.20 5.94 -7.91
N GLU A 70 14.25 7.28 -8.00
CA GLU A 70 14.38 8.18 -6.86
C GLU A 70 13.16 8.12 -5.91
N GLY A 71 11.95 8.02 -6.46
CA GLY A 71 10.73 7.86 -5.67
C GLY A 71 10.71 6.53 -4.92
N LEU A 72 11.14 5.44 -5.56
CA LEU A 72 11.30 4.13 -4.94
C LEU A 72 12.37 4.15 -3.84
N ASP A 73 13.49 4.84 -4.06
CA ASP A 73 14.52 5.01 -3.03
C ASP A 73 14.00 5.79 -1.83
N ALA A 74 13.30 6.90 -2.06
CA ALA A 74 12.72 7.70 -0.99
C ALA A 74 11.67 6.92 -0.18
N PHE A 75 10.86 6.11 -0.86
CA PHE A 75 9.93 5.18 -0.22
C PHE A 75 10.67 4.14 0.62
N ALA A 76 11.64 3.43 0.04
CA ALA A 76 12.42 2.39 0.71
C ALA A 76 13.22 2.94 1.90
N ILE A 77 13.76 4.15 1.80
CA ILE A 77 14.45 4.81 2.91
C ILE A 77 13.49 5.09 4.06
N GLU A 78 12.26 5.49 3.78
CA GLU A 78 11.30 5.78 4.86
C GLU A 78 10.76 4.50 5.51
N THR A 79 10.50 3.44 4.74
CA THR A 79 9.99 2.16 5.25
C THR A 79 11.06 1.28 5.89
N ASN A 80 12.18 1.09 5.19
CA ASN A 80 13.24 0.15 5.54
C ASN A 80 14.51 0.82 6.08
N GLY A 81 14.60 2.16 6.04
CA GLY A 81 15.78 2.91 6.50
C GLY A 81 16.95 2.92 5.51
N SER A 82 16.81 2.35 4.31
CA SER A 82 17.86 2.31 3.28
C SER A 82 17.27 2.30 1.87
N PRO A 83 17.99 2.85 0.88
CA PRO A 83 17.54 2.84 -0.52
C PRO A 83 17.42 1.43 -1.06
N LEU A 84 16.56 1.25 -2.06
CA LEU A 84 16.36 -0.05 -2.68
C LEU A 84 17.61 -0.37 -3.54
N PRO A 85 18.22 -1.56 -3.42
CA PRO A 85 19.34 -1.92 -4.28
C PRO A 85 18.91 -1.98 -5.75
N ASP A 86 19.83 -1.65 -6.66
CA ASP A 86 19.53 -1.61 -8.10
C ASP A 86 19.00 -2.96 -8.61
N GLU A 87 19.51 -4.07 -8.09
CA GLU A 87 19.03 -5.43 -8.41
C GLU A 87 17.55 -5.61 -8.05
N ALA A 88 17.10 -5.09 -6.91
CA ALA A 88 15.69 -5.16 -6.52
C ALA A 88 14.83 -4.25 -7.40
N LYS A 89 15.31 -3.05 -7.78
CA LYS A 89 14.57 -2.17 -8.70
C LYS A 89 14.40 -2.80 -10.08
N GLU A 90 15.44 -3.44 -10.60
CA GLU A 90 15.37 -4.16 -11.86
C GLU A 90 14.42 -5.35 -11.80
N GLU A 91 14.35 -6.05 -10.66
CA GLU A 91 13.40 -7.13 -10.44
C GLU A 91 11.96 -6.60 -10.43
N LEU A 92 11.68 -5.57 -9.63
CA LEU A 92 10.38 -4.89 -9.60
C LEU A 92 9.93 -4.43 -10.99
N GLN A 93 10.84 -3.90 -11.81
CA GLN A 93 10.52 -3.49 -13.19
C GLN A 93 10.19 -4.67 -14.13
N ARG A 94 10.66 -5.87 -13.82
CA ARG A 94 10.40 -7.09 -14.60
C ARG A 94 9.15 -7.82 -14.13
N THR A 95 8.80 -7.69 -12.86
CA THR A 95 7.71 -8.44 -12.22
C THR A 95 6.42 -7.63 -12.11
N LEU A 96 6.51 -6.32 -11.90
CA LEU A 96 5.37 -5.45 -11.63
C LEU A 96 4.96 -4.59 -12.83
N ASP A 97 3.77 -4.00 -12.75
CA ASP A 97 3.27 -3.07 -13.77
C ASP A 97 4.08 -1.76 -13.76
N VAL A 98 4.78 -1.52 -14.88
CA VAL A 98 5.54 -0.31 -15.14
C VAL A 98 5.00 0.44 -16.36
N ASN A 99 5.22 1.75 -16.39
CA ASN A 99 4.89 2.56 -17.56
C ASN A 99 5.89 2.33 -18.72
N ALA A 100 5.66 3.03 -19.84
CA ALA A 100 6.51 2.93 -21.04
C ALA A 100 7.99 3.33 -20.80
N ASP A 101 8.27 4.11 -19.76
CA ASP A 101 9.61 4.54 -19.36
C ASP A 101 10.25 3.58 -18.32
N GLY A 102 9.55 2.53 -17.90
CA GLY A 102 10.02 1.57 -16.90
C GLY A 102 9.83 2.03 -15.44
N PHE A 103 8.96 3.01 -15.19
CA PHE A 103 8.64 3.49 -13.85
C PHE A 103 7.42 2.77 -13.27
N LEU A 104 7.48 2.41 -11.98
CA LEU A 104 6.44 1.64 -11.31
C LEU A 104 5.13 2.43 -11.25
N THR A 105 4.05 1.87 -11.79
CA THR A 105 2.74 2.51 -11.75
C THR A 105 2.07 2.26 -10.40
N PHE A 106 0.93 2.92 -10.16
CA PHE A 106 0.14 2.61 -8.97
C PHE A 106 -0.35 1.15 -8.96
N ASN A 107 -0.69 0.57 -10.12
CA ASN A 107 -1.10 -0.84 -10.17
C ASN A 107 0.05 -1.75 -9.75
N GLY A 108 1.26 -1.51 -10.26
CA GLY A 108 2.43 -2.29 -9.85
C GLY A 108 2.73 -2.13 -8.36
N PHE A 109 2.46 -0.96 -7.78
CA PHE A 109 2.57 -0.75 -6.34
C PHE A 109 1.52 -1.54 -5.54
N LEU A 110 0.31 -1.72 -6.07
CA LEU A 110 -0.70 -2.60 -5.46
C LEU A 110 -0.26 -4.06 -5.51
N ASP A 111 0.25 -4.52 -6.67
CA ASP A 111 0.72 -5.90 -6.85
C ASP A 111 1.89 -6.24 -5.90
N LEU A 112 2.79 -5.27 -5.68
CA LEU A 112 3.87 -5.38 -4.70
C LEU A 112 3.33 -5.61 -3.29
N TYR A 113 2.41 -4.76 -2.84
CA TYR A 113 1.84 -4.86 -1.50
C TYR A 113 0.95 -6.08 -1.35
N GLN A 114 0.23 -6.51 -2.39
CA GLN A 114 -0.50 -7.77 -2.39
C GLN A 114 0.43 -8.93 -2.10
N SER A 115 1.49 -9.08 -2.92
CA SER A 115 2.47 -10.16 -2.78
C SER A 115 3.18 -10.14 -1.42
N GLN A 116 3.53 -8.94 -0.92
CA GLN A 116 4.13 -8.77 0.40
C GLN A 116 3.14 -9.17 1.51
N THR A 117 1.89 -8.74 1.42
CA THR A 117 0.84 -9.02 2.41
C THR A 117 0.52 -10.51 2.48
N GLU A 118 0.48 -11.19 1.34
CA GLU A 118 0.29 -12.64 1.26
C GLU A 118 1.42 -13.43 1.95
N ASN A 119 2.65 -12.92 1.88
CA ASN A 119 3.82 -13.57 2.47
C ASN A 119 4.02 -13.20 3.95
N ASP A 120 3.94 -11.92 4.29
CA ASP A 120 4.14 -11.38 5.64
C ASP A 120 3.26 -10.13 5.89
N GLU A 121 2.03 -10.37 6.33
CA GLU A 121 1.06 -9.30 6.65
C GLU A 121 1.59 -8.34 7.73
N GLU A 122 2.38 -8.82 8.69
CA GLU A 122 2.90 -8.00 9.78
C GLU A 122 3.93 -6.97 9.29
N GLU A 123 4.72 -7.31 8.25
CA GLU A 123 5.60 -6.36 7.59
C GLU A 123 4.82 -5.22 6.94
N THR A 124 3.72 -5.55 6.25
CA THR A 124 2.83 -4.56 5.63
C THR A 124 2.24 -3.60 6.68
N TRP A 125 1.83 -4.13 7.84
CA TRP A 125 1.35 -3.29 8.95
C TRP A 125 2.42 -2.37 9.53
N ARG A 126 3.69 -2.77 9.54
CA ARG A 126 4.79 -1.90 9.98
C ARG A 126 4.97 -0.73 9.01
N ASP A 127 4.94 -0.99 7.70
CA ASP A 127 5.03 0.07 6.69
C ASP A 127 3.87 1.07 6.81
N LEU A 128 2.64 0.57 6.94
CA LEU A 128 1.44 1.40 7.17
C LEU A 128 1.59 2.27 8.42
N THR A 129 2.07 1.69 9.52
CA THR A 129 2.29 2.43 10.78
C THR A 129 3.37 3.50 10.61
N THR A 130 4.45 3.20 9.89
CA THR A 130 5.52 4.16 9.57
C THR A 130 5.00 5.35 8.78
N HIS A 131 4.05 5.13 7.87
CA HIS A 131 3.39 6.20 7.13
C HIS A 131 2.22 6.88 7.88
N GLY A 132 1.98 6.52 9.14
CA GLY A 132 1.00 7.17 10.01
C GLY A 132 -0.42 6.62 9.91
N PHE A 133 -0.60 5.39 9.44
CA PHE A 133 -1.88 4.70 9.50
C PHE A 133 -2.03 3.90 10.80
N ASP A 134 -3.23 3.89 11.36
CA ASP A 134 -3.57 3.00 12.47
C ASP A 134 -4.00 1.61 11.97
N ARG A 135 -4.31 0.70 12.91
CA ARG A 135 -4.80 -0.64 12.60
C ARG A 135 -6.16 -0.65 11.87
N ASN A 136 -6.87 0.47 11.75
CA ASN A 136 -8.10 0.59 10.97
C ASN A 136 -7.90 1.19 9.56
N LEU A 137 -6.64 1.44 9.17
CA LEU A 137 -6.27 2.17 7.95
C LEU A 137 -6.72 3.64 7.95
N ASP A 138 -6.92 4.22 9.14
CA ASP A 138 -7.15 5.65 9.30
C ASP A 138 -5.83 6.38 9.55
N LEU A 139 -5.63 7.52 8.88
CA LEU A 139 -4.47 8.39 9.09
C LEU A 139 -4.54 8.98 10.50
N VAL A 140 -3.75 8.43 11.42
CA VAL A 140 -3.52 9.04 12.73
C VAL A 140 -2.56 10.20 12.52
N SER A 141 -3.12 11.41 12.41
CA SER A 141 -2.37 12.66 12.58
C SER A 141 -1.77 12.67 13.98
N SER A 142 -0.62 12.03 14.16
CA SER A 142 0.15 12.08 15.39
C SER A 142 0.88 13.44 15.49
N ARG A 143 0.10 14.52 15.55
CA ARG A 143 0.45 15.66 16.42
C ARG A 143 -0.08 15.33 17.81
N SER A 144 0.62 14.46 18.51
CA SER A 144 0.57 14.36 19.96
C SER A 144 1.94 13.89 20.44
N GLN A 145 2.94 14.72 20.15
CA GLN A 145 4.06 14.88 21.06
C GLN A 145 3.49 15.60 22.29
N ALA A 146 3.12 14.84 23.31
CA ALA A 146 2.73 15.36 24.61
C ALA A 146 3.33 14.48 25.69
N VAL A 147 4.46 14.97 26.23
CA VAL A 147 5.01 14.81 27.59
C VAL A 147 5.20 13.37 28.09
N ASP A 148 6.42 12.96 28.43
CA ASP A 148 7.11 13.32 29.67
C ASP A 148 8.65 13.32 29.50
#